data_AF-A0A7M3X5X7-F1
#
_entry.id   AF-A0A7M3X5X7-F1
#
_cell.length_a   1.000
_cell.length_b   1.000
_cell.length_c   1.000
_cell.angle_alpha   90.00
_cell.angle_beta   90.00
_cell.angle_gamma   90.00
#
_symmetry.space_group_name_H-M   'P 1'
#
loop_
_entity.id
_entity.type
_entity.pdbx_description
1 polymer ?
#
loop_
_entity_poly.entity_id
_entity_poly.type
_entity_poly.pdbx_seq_one_letter_code
_entity_poly.pdbx_strand_id
1 'polypeptide(L)'
;MIGLPDAENLTLNQETWELACLAAEERRVDDEDLLTAQRILSEAGRWDGVYILSVMAGLETSVLIDADDKVFIDWGTAGQVTLQPPVGGRLPFKLWVHTHPRFASYWSSTDTNSLSLGAGILESAMVLGQPGPKHSSNRSMVHVNNHSMLSEHGPLSHWTDEEPVPWTEWYTLNNIETEVME
;
A
#
# COMPACT_ATOMS: atom_id res chain seq x y z
N MET A 1 3.93 -14.76 16.13
CA MET A 1 4.50 -13.58 15.45
C MET A 1 4.33 -13.83 13.96
N ILE A 2 3.65 -12.94 13.24
CA ILE A 2 3.63 -13.02 11.77
C ILE A 2 5.02 -12.61 11.32
N GLY A 3 5.77 -13.53 10.70
CA GLY A 3 7.13 -13.24 10.24
C GLY A 3 7.11 -12.32 9.02
N LEU A 4 8.10 -11.46 8.91
CA LEU A 4 8.40 -10.70 7.70
C LEU A 4 9.51 -11.46 6.95
N PRO A 5 9.23 -12.12 5.81
CA PRO A 5 10.25 -12.88 5.08
C PRO A 5 11.39 -11.97 4.61
N ASP A 6 12.62 -12.49 4.54
CA ASP A 6 13.78 -11.74 4.04
C ASP A 6 13.90 -10.33 4.66
N ALA A 7 13.73 -10.24 5.98
CA ALA A 7 13.80 -8.97 6.71
C ALA A 7 15.24 -8.49 6.87
N GLU A 8 16.22 -9.40 6.82
CA GLU A 8 17.65 -9.15 6.90
C GLU A 8 18.18 -8.25 5.78
N ASN A 9 17.51 -8.21 4.63
CA ASN A 9 17.84 -7.35 3.50
C ASN A 9 17.29 -5.91 3.66
N LEU A 10 16.55 -5.62 4.74
CA LEU A 10 16.03 -4.29 5.03
C LEU A 10 16.95 -3.53 5.99
N THR A 11 16.92 -2.20 5.91
CA THR A 11 17.52 -1.33 6.93
C THR A 11 16.72 -1.32 8.24
N LEU A 12 15.59 -2.04 8.29
CA LEU A 12 14.75 -2.20 9.47
C LEU A 12 15.39 -3.21 10.41
N ASN A 13 15.88 -2.74 11.56
CA ASN A 13 16.41 -3.64 12.57
C ASN A 13 15.28 -4.36 13.33
N GLN A 14 15.64 -5.48 13.97
CA GLN A 14 14.71 -6.35 14.69
C GLN A 14 14.00 -5.63 15.86
N GLU A 15 14.71 -4.79 16.60
CA GLU A 15 14.14 -4.07 17.76
C GLU A 15 13.03 -3.10 17.32
N THR A 16 13.29 -2.28 16.30
CA THR A 16 12.29 -1.37 15.71
C THR A 16 11.09 -2.14 15.16
N TRP A 17 11.31 -3.30 14.52
CA TRP A 17 10.21 -4.15 14.05
C TRP A 17 9.34 -4.70 15.19
N GLU A 18 9.95 -5.18 16.27
CA GLU A 18 9.24 -5.69 17.44
C GLU A 18 8.44 -4.59 18.15
N LEU A 19 9.03 -3.40 18.30
CA LEU A 19 8.36 -2.23 18.88
C LEU A 19 7.20 -1.74 17.99
N ALA A 20 7.40 -1.69 16.68
CA ALA A 20 6.35 -1.37 15.72
C ALA A 20 5.17 -2.37 15.77
N CYS A 21 5.49 -3.67 15.83
CA CYS A 21 4.48 -4.73 16.02
C CYS A 21 3.66 -4.51 17.29
N LEU A 22 4.33 -4.27 18.42
CA LEU A 22 3.67 -4.02 19.71
C LEU A 22 2.79 -2.76 19.65
N ALA A 23 3.30 -1.66 19.09
CA ALA A 23 2.54 -0.43 18.91
C ALA A 23 1.31 -0.63 18.02
N ALA A 24 1.43 -1.41 16.94
CA ALA A 24 0.32 -1.76 16.08
C ALA A 24 -0.76 -2.54 16.85
N GLU A 25 -0.40 -3.61 17.57
CA GLU A 25 -1.34 -4.40 18.39
C GLU A 25 -2.11 -3.54 19.41
N GLU A 26 -1.42 -2.57 20.03
CA GLU A 26 -1.99 -1.62 20.98
C GLU A 26 -2.72 -0.45 20.31
N ARG A 27 -2.74 -0.38 18.98
CA ARG A 27 -3.32 0.69 18.15
C ARG A 27 -2.74 2.07 18.43
N ARG A 28 -1.46 2.14 18.81
CA ARG A 28 -0.70 3.38 18.98
C ARG A 28 -0.18 3.86 17.63
N VAL A 29 -1.08 4.32 16.75
CA VAL A 29 -0.78 4.65 15.34
C VAL A 29 0.21 5.83 15.15
N ASP A 30 0.33 6.69 16.16
CA ASP A 30 1.26 7.83 16.19
C ASP A 30 2.62 7.47 16.82
N ASP A 31 2.85 6.20 17.16
CA ASP A 31 4.11 5.74 17.75
C ASP A 31 5.29 5.88 16.77
N GLU A 32 6.43 6.34 17.29
CA GLU A 32 7.60 6.66 16.47
C GLU A 32 8.21 5.42 15.81
N ASP A 33 8.26 4.27 16.49
CA ASP A 33 8.80 3.03 15.94
C ASP A 33 7.87 2.47 14.86
N LEU A 34 6.55 2.54 15.08
CA LEU A 34 5.56 2.14 14.07
C LEU A 34 5.65 2.98 12.80
N LEU A 35 5.74 4.31 12.93
CA LEU A 35 5.87 5.21 11.78
C LEU A 35 7.23 5.06 11.09
N THR A 36 8.29 4.79 11.85
CA THR A 36 9.63 4.52 11.31
C THR A 36 9.65 3.22 10.52
N ALA A 37 9.10 2.13 11.06
CA ALA A 37 9.01 0.85 10.38
C ALA A 37 8.21 0.97 9.08
N GLN A 38 7.02 1.60 9.12
CA GLN A 38 6.21 1.81 7.92
C GLN A 38 6.93 2.62 6.85
N ARG A 39 7.68 3.67 7.24
CA ARG A 39 8.44 4.47 6.28
C ARG A 39 9.51 3.61 5.59
N ILE A 40 10.32 2.88 6.37
CA ILE A 40 11.37 2.00 5.82
C ILE A 40 10.76 0.95 4.90
N LEU A 41 9.65 0.32 5.31
CA LEU A 41 8.97 -0.69 4.51
C LEU A 41 8.42 -0.10 3.21
N SER A 42 7.82 1.10 3.26
CA SER A 42 7.28 1.79 2.09
C SER A 42 8.38 2.20 1.11
N GLU A 43 9.49 2.74 1.61
CA GLU A 43 10.67 3.11 0.81
C GLU A 43 11.30 1.89 0.13
N ALA A 44 11.27 0.72 0.80
CA ALA A 44 11.76 -0.54 0.27
C ALA A 44 10.73 -1.30 -0.61
N GLY A 45 9.50 -0.79 -0.77
CA GLY A 45 8.44 -1.50 -1.48
C GLY A 45 7.96 -2.79 -0.78
N ARG A 46 8.23 -2.94 0.51
CA ARG A 46 7.84 -4.08 1.37
C ARG A 46 6.41 -3.93 1.86
N TRP A 47 5.50 -4.03 0.90
CA TRP A 47 4.06 -3.87 1.10
C TRP A 47 3.45 -4.99 1.96
N ASP A 48 4.08 -6.16 1.97
CA ASP A 48 3.77 -7.24 2.90
C ASP A 48 3.93 -6.80 4.36
N GLY A 49 5.03 -6.12 4.70
CA GLY A 49 5.25 -5.58 6.04
C GLY A 49 4.26 -4.49 6.43
N VAL A 50 3.97 -3.57 5.50
CA VAL A 50 2.93 -2.53 5.71
C VAL A 50 1.56 -3.18 5.97
N TYR A 51 1.22 -4.20 5.20
CA TYR A 51 -0.02 -4.96 5.38
C TYR A 51 -0.07 -5.70 6.72
N ILE A 52 1.03 -6.34 7.14
CA ILE A 52 1.13 -7.01 8.46
C ILE A 52 0.82 -6.03 9.59
N LEU A 53 1.44 -4.85 9.60
CA LEU A 53 1.20 -3.83 10.62
C LEU A 53 -0.27 -3.38 10.65
N SER A 54 -0.87 -3.19 9.48
CA SER A 54 -2.29 -2.86 9.36
C SER A 54 -3.22 -3.96 9.90
N VAL A 55 -2.90 -5.23 9.60
CA VAL A 55 -3.64 -6.40 10.13
C VAL A 55 -3.55 -6.46 11.66
N MET A 56 -2.36 -6.24 12.22
CA MET A 56 -2.13 -6.26 13.67
C MET A 56 -2.91 -5.14 14.37
N ALA A 57 -2.89 -3.92 13.82
CA ALA A 57 -3.70 -2.82 14.34
C ALA A 57 -5.21 -3.04 14.15
N GLY A 58 -5.59 -3.79 13.12
CA GLY A 58 -6.98 -3.91 12.66
C GLY A 58 -7.54 -2.57 12.18
N LEU A 59 -6.66 -1.71 11.64
CA LEU A 59 -6.91 -0.38 11.11
C LEU A 59 -6.37 -0.29 9.68
N GLU A 60 -7.00 0.52 8.85
CA GLU A 60 -6.50 0.81 7.52
C GLU A 60 -5.37 1.84 7.62
N THR A 61 -4.32 1.66 6.82
CA THR A 61 -3.29 2.68 6.62
C THR A 61 -3.26 3.09 5.16
N SER A 62 -2.91 4.34 4.90
CA SER A 62 -2.54 4.80 3.57
C SER A 62 -1.13 5.33 3.54
N VAL A 63 -0.45 5.01 2.45
CA VAL A 63 0.86 5.53 2.09
C VAL A 63 0.73 6.29 0.76
N LEU A 64 1.24 7.51 0.70
CA LEU A 64 1.36 8.28 -0.53
C LEU A 64 2.82 8.60 -0.79
N ILE A 65 3.30 8.32 -2.00
CA ILE A 65 4.66 8.63 -2.46
C ILE A 65 4.58 9.72 -3.52
N ASP A 66 5.29 10.82 -3.27
CA ASP A 66 5.32 11.96 -4.18
C ASP A 66 6.42 11.88 -5.25
N ALA A 67 6.49 12.89 -6.13
CA ALA A 67 7.47 12.91 -7.21
C ALA A 67 8.94 12.93 -6.72
N ASP A 68 9.21 13.39 -5.50
CA ASP A 68 10.54 13.44 -4.87
C ASP A 68 10.80 12.20 -3.98
N ASP A 69 9.99 11.15 -4.10
CA ASP A 69 10.07 9.92 -3.30
C ASP A 69 9.81 10.13 -1.80
N LYS A 70 9.12 11.21 -1.43
CA LYS A 70 8.72 11.43 -0.03
C LYS A 70 7.51 10.57 0.31
N VAL A 71 7.62 9.85 1.42
CA VAL A 71 6.59 8.98 1.97
C VAL A 71 5.74 9.73 2.99
N PHE A 72 4.42 9.71 2.78
CA PHE A 72 3.41 10.26 3.68
C PHE A 72 2.49 9.13 4.14
N ILE A 73 2.29 9.01 5.45
CA ILE A 73 1.54 7.92 6.08
C ILE A 73 0.33 8.50 6.80
N ASP A 74 -0.82 7.86 6.64
CA ASP A 74 -2.06 8.14 7.38
C ASP A 74 -2.67 6.85 7.90
N TRP A 75 -3.43 6.95 9.00
CA TRP A 75 -4.13 5.84 9.62
C TRP A 75 -5.61 6.18 9.81
N GLY A 76 -6.47 5.28 9.34
CA GLY A 76 -7.91 5.47 9.40
C GLY A 76 -8.67 4.24 9.87
N THR A 77 -9.96 4.47 10.12
CA THR A 77 -10.91 3.37 10.33
C THR A 77 -11.38 2.80 8.99
N ALA A 78 -11.83 1.55 9.00
CA ALA A 78 -12.15 0.82 7.77
C ALA A 78 -13.14 1.55 6.85
N GLY A 79 -12.79 1.68 5.57
CA GLY A 79 -13.58 2.33 4.52
C GLY A 79 -13.57 3.86 4.55
N GLN A 80 -12.73 4.49 5.37
CA GLN A 80 -12.61 5.95 5.47
C GLN A 80 -11.29 6.51 4.97
N VAL A 81 -10.31 5.65 4.64
CA VAL A 81 -9.03 6.10 4.15
C VAL A 81 -9.19 6.61 2.71
N THR A 82 -8.86 7.87 2.51
CA THR A 82 -9.03 8.58 1.23
C THR A 82 -7.68 9.09 0.76
N LEU A 83 -7.53 9.30 -0.54
CA LEU A 83 -6.37 10.01 -1.06
C LEU A 83 -6.38 11.45 -0.53
N GLN A 84 -5.48 11.75 0.41
CA GLN A 84 -5.31 13.10 0.97
C GLN A 84 -3.92 13.62 0.63
N PRO A 85 -3.77 14.39 -0.47
CA PRO A 85 -2.52 15.05 -0.80
C PRO A 85 -2.02 15.91 0.36
N PRO A 86 -0.84 15.62 0.92
CA PRO A 86 -0.29 16.33 2.06
C PRO A 86 0.20 17.70 1.62
N VAL A 87 0.14 18.67 2.54
CA VAL A 87 0.70 19.99 2.32
C VAL A 87 2.21 19.85 2.08
N GLY A 88 2.68 20.32 0.93
CA GLY A 88 4.10 20.27 0.54
C GLY A 88 4.51 19.03 -0.27
N GLY A 89 3.59 18.12 -0.60
CA GLY A 89 3.83 17.02 -1.53
C GLY A 89 4.04 17.50 -2.97
N ARG A 90 4.96 16.87 -3.70
CA ARG A 90 5.28 17.23 -5.09
C ARG A 90 4.50 16.38 -6.10
N LEU A 91 3.80 17.04 -7.02
CA LEU A 91 3.05 16.40 -8.10
C LEU A 91 3.92 16.08 -9.33
N PRO A 92 3.54 15.08 -10.14
CA PRO A 92 2.50 14.08 -9.87
C PRO A 92 2.93 13.11 -8.76
N PHE A 93 1.97 12.58 -8.00
CA PHE A 93 2.23 11.50 -7.03
C PHE A 93 2.50 10.20 -7.80
N LYS A 94 3.54 9.47 -7.38
CA LYS A 94 3.98 8.23 -8.02
C LYS A 94 3.07 7.06 -7.65
N LEU A 95 2.72 6.94 -6.37
CA LEU A 95 2.01 5.78 -5.85
C LEU A 95 1.16 6.14 -4.64
N TRP A 96 -0.08 5.67 -4.63
CA TRP A 96 -0.94 5.64 -3.47
C TRP A 96 -1.23 4.19 -3.07
N VAL A 97 -0.92 3.82 -1.84
CA VAL A 97 -1.22 2.50 -1.28
C VAL A 97 -2.20 2.66 -0.15
N HIS A 98 -3.17 1.76 -0.03
CA HIS A 98 -3.96 1.59 1.18
C HIS A 98 -4.21 0.12 1.50
N THR A 99 -4.63 -0.16 2.74
CA THR A 99 -4.86 -1.53 3.20
C THR A 99 -6.34 -1.80 3.48
N HIS A 100 -6.74 -3.05 3.27
CA HIS A 100 -7.98 -3.67 3.74
C HIS A 100 -7.60 -4.81 4.70
N PRO A 101 -7.33 -4.55 5.99
CA PRO A 101 -6.80 -5.56 6.92
C PRO A 101 -7.76 -6.72 7.21
N ARG A 102 -9.06 -6.56 6.95
CA ARG A 102 -10.10 -7.56 7.22
C ARG A 102 -10.85 -8.03 5.96
N PHE A 103 -10.48 -7.54 4.79
CA PHE A 103 -11.22 -7.80 3.56
C PHE A 103 -10.28 -8.17 2.42
N ALA A 104 -10.88 -8.56 1.30
CA ALA A 104 -10.15 -8.78 0.08
C ALA A 104 -9.57 -7.46 -0.45
N SER A 105 -8.53 -7.55 -1.28
CA SER A 105 -8.05 -6.42 -2.08
C SER A 105 -9.02 -6.16 -3.24
N TYR A 106 -9.86 -5.14 -3.09
CA TYR A 106 -10.80 -4.68 -4.11
C TYR A 106 -10.88 -3.16 -4.07
N TRP A 107 -11.31 -2.54 -5.16
CA TRP A 107 -11.56 -1.10 -5.20
C TRP A 107 -12.96 -0.79 -4.67
N SER A 108 -13.04 -0.22 -3.47
CA SER A 108 -14.29 0.21 -2.84
C SER A 108 -14.86 1.46 -3.50
N SER A 109 -16.09 1.86 -3.12
CA SER A 109 -16.65 3.15 -3.55
C SER A 109 -15.82 4.35 -3.06
N THR A 110 -15.21 4.23 -1.87
CA THR A 110 -14.30 5.26 -1.32
C THR A 110 -13.03 5.34 -2.15
N ASP A 111 -12.49 4.18 -2.56
CA ASP A 111 -11.24 4.10 -3.31
C ASP A 111 -11.44 4.63 -4.73
N THR A 112 -12.50 4.18 -5.41
CA THR A 112 -12.83 4.63 -6.76
C THR A 112 -13.15 6.13 -6.79
N ASN A 113 -13.79 6.68 -5.76
CA ASN A 113 -13.94 8.13 -5.64
C ASN A 113 -12.57 8.84 -5.50
N SER A 114 -11.66 8.30 -4.69
CA SER A 114 -10.30 8.82 -4.52
C SER A 114 -9.50 8.77 -5.83
N LEU A 115 -9.54 7.67 -6.57
CA LEU A 115 -8.89 7.52 -7.88
C LEU A 115 -9.48 8.45 -8.94
N SER A 116 -10.79 8.66 -8.91
CA SER A 116 -11.48 9.61 -9.80
C SER A 116 -10.96 11.04 -9.61
N LEU A 117 -10.82 11.48 -8.35
CA LEU A 117 -10.25 12.78 -7.99
C LEU A 117 -8.75 12.86 -8.29
N GLY A 118 -8.03 11.74 -8.10
CA GLY A 118 -6.59 11.61 -8.33
C GLY A 118 -6.17 11.44 -9.80
N ALA A 119 -7.10 11.26 -10.74
CA ALA A 119 -6.79 10.90 -12.13
C ALA A 119 -5.87 11.89 -12.86
N GLY A 120 -5.86 13.16 -12.44
CA GLY A 120 -4.99 14.20 -13.00
C GLY A 120 -3.66 14.38 -12.26
N ILE A 121 -3.42 13.67 -11.16
CA ILE A 121 -2.27 13.90 -10.26
C ILE A 121 -1.59 12.65 -9.71
N LEU A 122 -2.12 11.44 -9.96
CA LEU A 122 -1.61 10.18 -9.41
C LEU A 122 -1.33 9.17 -10.53
N GLU A 123 -0.11 8.63 -10.56
CA GLU A 123 0.36 7.71 -11.59
C GLU A 123 -0.11 6.26 -11.36
N SER A 124 -0.09 5.78 -10.13
CA SER A 124 -0.48 4.41 -9.79
C SER A 124 -1.08 4.30 -8.39
N ALA A 125 -1.83 3.23 -8.16
CA ALA A 125 -2.44 2.92 -6.89
C ALA A 125 -2.39 1.41 -6.60
N MET A 126 -2.43 1.06 -5.32
CA MET A 126 -2.51 -0.32 -4.87
C MET A 126 -3.37 -0.47 -3.62
N VAL A 127 -4.20 -1.51 -3.57
CA VAL A 127 -4.92 -1.92 -2.36
C VAL A 127 -4.38 -3.25 -1.86
N LEU A 128 -3.96 -3.26 -0.60
CA LEU A 128 -3.37 -4.43 0.08
C LEU A 128 -4.46 -5.19 0.84
N GLY A 129 -4.61 -6.48 0.58
CA GLY A 129 -5.63 -7.31 1.22
C GLY A 129 -5.36 -8.79 0.96
N GLN A 130 -6.35 -9.64 1.23
CA GLN A 130 -6.32 -11.02 0.78
C GLN A 130 -6.83 -11.13 -0.67
N PRO A 131 -6.26 -11.98 -1.53
CA PRO A 131 -5.12 -12.89 -1.30
C PRO A 131 -3.74 -12.21 -1.46
N GLY A 132 -3.71 -10.94 -1.85
CA GLY A 132 -2.50 -10.14 -2.00
C GLY A 132 -2.80 -8.76 -2.59
N PRO A 133 -1.79 -8.00 -3.03
CA PRO A 133 -1.99 -6.65 -3.56
C PRO A 133 -2.79 -6.66 -4.87
N LYS A 134 -3.70 -5.68 -5.02
CA LYS A 134 -4.36 -5.36 -6.29
C LYS A 134 -3.87 -4.01 -6.78
N HIS A 135 -3.42 -3.95 -8.03
CA HIS A 135 -2.83 -2.77 -8.64
C HIS A 135 -3.79 -2.05 -9.59
N SER A 136 -3.56 -0.74 -9.76
CA SER A 136 -4.17 0.06 -10.80
C SER A 136 -3.19 1.12 -11.27
N SER A 137 -3.04 1.26 -12.58
CA SER A 137 -2.15 2.21 -13.22
C SER A 137 -2.95 3.22 -14.02
N ASN A 138 -2.55 4.48 -13.96
CA ASN A 138 -3.19 5.56 -14.68
C ASN A 138 -2.61 5.70 -16.09
N ARG A 139 -3.32 5.19 -17.10
CA ARG A 139 -2.90 5.20 -18.51
C ARG A 139 -2.73 6.59 -19.12
N SER A 140 -3.20 7.65 -18.45
CA SER A 140 -2.97 9.02 -18.89
C SER A 140 -1.58 9.55 -18.50
N MET A 141 -0.90 8.88 -17.57
CA MET A 141 0.39 9.29 -17.03
C MET A 141 1.51 8.30 -17.30
N VAL A 142 1.19 7.00 -17.27
CA VAL A 142 2.15 5.92 -17.47
C VAL A 142 1.71 5.00 -18.59
N HIS A 143 2.68 4.35 -19.23
CA HIS A 143 2.38 3.35 -20.26
C HIS A 143 1.83 2.08 -19.61
N VAL A 144 0.64 1.65 -20.05
CA VAL A 144 0.00 0.42 -19.56
C VAL A 144 -0.24 -0.55 -20.71
N ASN A 145 -0.04 -1.84 -20.46
CA ASN A 145 -0.35 -2.91 -21.40
C ASN A 145 -1.75 -3.53 -21.14
N ASN A 146 -2.40 -3.18 -20.03
CA ASN A 146 -3.72 -3.70 -19.67
C ASN A 146 -4.84 -2.98 -20.45
N HIS A 147 -5.82 -3.74 -20.89
CA HIS A 147 -6.98 -3.25 -21.62
C HIS A 147 -8.24 -3.12 -20.75
N SER A 148 -8.26 -3.73 -19.55
CA SER A 148 -9.37 -3.60 -18.59
C SER A 148 -9.23 -2.31 -17.77
N MET A 149 -10.33 -1.58 -17.60
CA MET A 149 -10.39 -0.31 -16.87
C MET A 149 -11.45 -0.38 -15.77
N LEU A 150 -11.28 0.39 -14.69
CA LEU A 150 -12.25 0.48 -13.60
C LEU A 150 -13.63 1.01 -14.03
N SER A 151 -13.67 1.74 -15.15
CA SER A 151 -14.91 2.15 -15.81
C SER A 151 -14.70 2.39 -17.30
N GLU A 152 -15.77 2.30 -18.09
CA GLU A 152 -15.73 2.64 -19.52
C GLU A 152 -15.67 4.16 -19.76
N HIS A 153 -16.10 4.97 -18.79
CA HIS A 153 -16.28 6.41 -18.94
C HIS A 153 -15.78 7.21 -17.72
N GLY A 154 -15.59 8.51 -17.92
CA GLY A 154 -15.18 9.43 -16.86
C GLY A 154 -13.74 9.20 -16.38
N PRO A 155 -13.36 9.79 -15.24
CA PRO A 155 -11.98 9.73 -14.75
C PRO A 155 -11.48 8.30 -14.48
N LEU A 156 -12.36 7.40 -14.05
CA LEU A 156 -12.04 5.99 -13.80
C LEU A 156 -11.68 5.21 -15.08
N SER A 157 -12.04 5.72 -16.25
CA SER A 157 -11.58 5.14 -17.52
C SER A 157 -10.08 5.33 -17.77
N HIS A 158 -9.37 6.08 -16.93
CA HIS A 158 -7.91 6.18 -17.00
C HIS A 158 -7.20 5.10 -16.17
N TRP A 159 -7.91 4.38 -15.32
CA TRP A 159 -7.33 3.48 -14.33
C TRP A 159 -7.53 2.02 -14.75
N THR A 160 -6.45 1.25 -14.78
CA THR A 160 -6.53 -0.19 -15.07
C THR A 160 -7.25 -0.95 -13.96
N ASP A 161 -7.91 -2.05 -14.30
CA ASP A 161 -8.50 -2.98 -13.32
C ASP A 161 -7.78 -4.33 -13.42
N GLU A 162 -6.66 -4.46 -12.69
CA GLU A 162 -5.84 -5.67 -12.65
C GLU A 162 -6.35 -6.62 -11.56
N GLU A 163 -6.28 -7.93 -11.77
CA GLU A 163 -6.60 -8.90 -10.71
C GLU A 163 -5.60 -8.82 -9.55
N PRO A 164 -5.99 -9.13 -8.31
CA PRO A 164 -5.05 -9.24 -7.20
C PRO A 164 -3.98 -10.29 -7.47
N VAL A 165 -2.72 -9.97 -7.17
CA VAL A 165 -1.61 -10.91 -7.21
C VAL A 165 -1.53 -11.60 -5.85
N PRO A 166 -1.65 -12.94 -5.75
CA PRO A 166 -1.49 -13.64 -4.48
C PRO A 166 -0.13 -13.36 -3.83
N TRP A 167 -0.06 -13.25 -2.50
CA TRP A 167 1.20 -12.93 -1.81
C TRP A 167 2.35 -13.89 -2.15
N THR A 168 2.09 -15.19 -2.34
CA THR A 168 3.11 -16.18 -2.75
C THR A 168 3.72 -15.86 -4.11
N GLU A 169 2.89 -15.45 -5.07
CA GLU A 169 3.35 -15.00 -6.39
C GLU A 169 4.04 -13.63 -6.28
N TRP A 170 3.51 -12.72 -5.46
CA TRP A 170 4.11 -11.41 -5.23
C TRP A 170 5.53 -11.53 -4.68
N TYR A 171 5.79 -12.43 -3.71
CA TYR A 171 7.15 -12.68 -3.21
C TYR A 171 8.09 -13.14 -4.33
N THR A 172 7.63 -14.06 -5.18
CA THR A 172 8.42 -14.54 -6.33
C THR A 172 8.74 -13.41 -7.31
N LEU A 173 7.74 -12.58 -7.65
CA LEU A 173 7.90 -11.46 -8.59
C LEU A 173 8.84 -10.36 -8.06
N ASN A 174 8.92 -10.22 -6.74
CA ASN A 174 9.76 -9.21 -6.07
C ASN A 174 11.07 -9.79 -5.54
N ASN A 175 11.42 -11.04 -5.88
CA ASN A 175 12.63 -11.74 -5.42
C ASN A 175 12.79 -11.76 -3.90
N ILE A 176 11.68 -11.92 -3.17
CA ILE A 176 11.67 -12.02 -1.71
C ILE A 176 11.75 -13.49 -1.33
N GLU A 177 12.79 -13.88 -0.61
CA GLU A 177 12.97 -15.25 -0.15
C GLU A 177 11.98 -15.56 0.98
N THR A 178 11.07 -16.51 0.73
CA THR A 178 10.21 -17.07 1.76
C THR A 178 10.83 -18.39 2.20
N GLU A 179 11.20 -18.52 3.48
CA GLU A 179 11.63 -19.82 4.02
C GLU A 179 10.53 -20.84 3.78
N VAL A 180 10.77 -21.77 2.84
CA VAL A 180 9.91 -22.94 2.67
C VAL A 180 10.24 -23.85 3.84
N MET A 181 9.47 -23.78 4.93
CA MET A 181 9.48 -24.87 5.90
C MET A 181 8.89 -26.11 5.21
N GLU A 182 9.77 -27.01 4.75
CA GLU A 182 9.42 -28.39 4.36
C GLU A 182 8.73 -29.16 5.50
#